data_AF-A0A9P6BX90-F1
#
_entry.id   AF-A0A9P6BX90-F1
#
_cell.length_a   1.000
_cell.length_b   1.000
_cell.length_c   1.000
_cell.angle_alpha   90.00
_cell.angle_beta   90.00
_cell.angle_gamma   90.00
#
_symmetry.space_group_name_H-M   'P 1'
#
loop_
_entity.id
_entity.type
_entity.pdbx_description
1 polymer ?
#
loop_
_entity_poly.entity_id
_entity_poly.type
_entity_poly.pdbx_seq_one_letter_code
_entity_poly.pdbx_strand_id
1 'polypeptide(L)'
;LYRQPRAQLVQLLQINSHNCDHNSQPDFTAEWSQLETKCNGHGITVIFLPKFHCELNPIEQCWGYAKRLYRLWPPSTKEEDLRDNMLMSLNAVPLVTIRRFLNRSRRFIDAYAKELTGK
;
A
#
# COMPACT_ATOMS: atom_id res chain seq x y z
N LEU A 1 10.05 4.34 -16.38
CA LEU A 1 8.82 4.74 -17.11
C LEU A 1 8.23 3.48 -17.76
N TYR A 2 7.55 2.65 -16.97
CA TYR A 2 6.95 1.41 -17.48
C TYR A 2 5.47 1.68 -17.71
N ARG A 3 5.10 1.93 -18.97
CA ARG A 3 3.71 1.86 -19.44
C ARG A 3 3.43 0.37 -19.67
N GLN A 4 3.06 -0.35 -18.62
CA GLN A 4 2.62 -1.75 -18.71
C GLN A 4 1.11 -1.78 -19.03
N PRO A 5 0.66 -2.55 -20.04
CA PRO A 5 -0.76 -2.77 -20.31
C PRO A 5 -1.48 -3.42 -19.10
N ARG A 6 -2.77 -3.09 -18.93
CA ARG A 6 -3.68 -3.53 -17.84
C ARG A 6 -3.54 -5.02 -17.46
N ALA A 7 -3.16 -5.89 -18.41
CA ALA A 7 -2.99 -7.32 -18.21
C ALA A 7 -1.93 -7.74 -17.17
N GLN A 8 -0.83 -6.98 -16.97
CA GLN A 8 0.21 -7.40 -16.01
C GLN A 8 -0.06 -6.98 -14.55
N LEU A 9 -0.91 -5.97 -14.32
CA LEU A 9 -1.30 -5.58 -12.95
C LEU A 9 -2.45 -6.42 -12.39
N VAL A 10 -3.26 -7.04 -13.27
CA VAL A 10 -4.32 -7.98 -12.87
C VAL A 10 -3.74 -9.29 -12.30
N GLN A 11 -2.50 -9.64 -12.64
CA GLN A 11 -1.89 -10.89 -12.19
C GLN A 11 -1.54 -10.91 -10.69
N LEU A 12 -1.54 -9.77 -10.00
CA LEU A 12 -1.40 -9.72 -8.53
C LEU A 12 -2.74 -9.80 -7.79
N LEU A 13 -3.86 -9.55 -8.47
CA LEU A 13 -5.20 -9.67 -7.88
C LEU A 13 -5.71 -11.12 -7.88
N GLN A 14 -5.11 -12.00 -8.68
CA GLN A 14 -5.56 -13.39 -8.82
C GLN A 14 -4.94 -14.37 -7.81
N ILE A 15 -4.02 -13.92 -6.96
CA ILE A 15 -3.24 -14.84 -6.12
C ILE A 15 -4.04 -15.42 -4.94
N ASN A 16 -5.16 -14.81 -4.51
CA ASN A 16 -5.93 -15.34 -3.37
C ASN A 16 -7.45 -15.31 -3.57
N SER A 17 -7.97 -15.67 -4.75
CA SER A 17 -9.42 -15.79 -4.98
C SER A 17 -9.89 -17.25 -5.02
N HIS A 18 -9.85 -17.92 -3.87
CA HIS A 18 -10.76 -19.05 -3.60
C HIS A 18 -12.10 -18.61 -2.98
N ASN A 19 -12.34 -17.30 -2.87
CA ASN A 19 -13.63 -16.76 -2.47
C ASN A 19 -14.15 -15.82 -3.57
N CYS A 20 -15.40 -16.05 -3.97
CA CYS A 20 -16.17 -15.25 -4.90
C CYS A 20 -16.16 -13.77 -4.46
N ASP A 21 -15.24 -12.97 -5.02
CA ASP A 21 -15.25 -11.52 -4.84
C ASP A 21 -16.29 -10.95 -5.80
N HIS A 22 -17.26 -10.21 -5.28
CA HIS A 22 -18.30 -9.52 -6.05
C HIS A 22 -17.70 -8.62 -7.16
N ASN A 23 -16.46 -8.17 -6.99
CA ASN A 23 -15.70 -7.36 -7.95
C ASN A 23 -15.14 -8.13 -9.15
N SER A 24 -15.29 -9.46 -9.21
CA SER A 24 -14.82 -10.29 -10.32
C SER A 24 -15.83 -10.43 -11.46
N GLN A 25 -16.99 -9.78 -11.36
CA GLN A 25 -17.96 -9.80 -12.44
C GLN A 25 -17.44 -9.02 -13.68
N PRO A 26 -17.73 -9.51 -14.90
CA PRO A 26 -17.16 -8.97 -16.13
C PRO A 26 -17.56 -7.51 -16.41
N ASP A 27 -18.72 -7.06 -15.93
CA ASP A 27 -19.19 -5.69 -16.01
C ASP A 27 -18.36 -4.72 -15.14
N PHE A 28 -18.01 -5.11 -13.90
CA PHE A 28 -17.16 -4.30 -13.02
C PHE A 28 -15.68 -4.27 -13.44
N THR A 29 -15.20 -5.29 -14.14
CA THR A 29 -13.81 -5.36 -14.61
C THR A 29 -13.58 -4.62 -15.93
N ALA A 30 -14.63 -4.41 -16.72
CA ALA A 30 -14.55 -3.71 -18.00
C ALA A 30 -14.34 -2.19 -17.81
N GLU A 31 -15.06 -1.58 -16.87
CA GLU A 31 -15.07 -0.13 -16.66
C GLU A 31 -13.91 0.36 -15.77
N TRP A 32 -13.59 1.66 -15.91
CA TRP A 32 -12.62 2.33 -15.05
C TRP A 32 -13.36 2.98 -13.89
N SER A 33 -12.82 2.85 -12.67
CA SER A 33 -13.36 3.58 -11.53
C SER A 33 -13.20 5.10 -11.71
N GLN A 34 -14.03 5.88 -11.02
CA GLN A 34 -13.90 7.35 -11.00
C GLN A 34 -12.51 7.80 -10.52
N LEU A 35 -11.93 7.06 -9.56
CA LEU A 35 -10.58 7.30 -9.05
C LEU A 35 -9.53 7.08 -10.15
N GLU A 36 -9.58 5.94 -10.84
CA GLU A 36 -8.67 5.66 -11.96
C GLU A 36 -8.79 6.69 -13.08
N THR A 37 -10.03 7.03 -13.47
CA THR A 37 -10.29 8.04 -14.51
C THR A 37 -9.67 9.38 -14.14
N LYS A 38 -9.88 9.85 -12.90
CA LYS A 38 -9.32 11.11 -12.42
C LYS A 38 -7.79 11.06 -12.35
N CYS A 39 -7.21 10.02 -11.76
CA CYS A 39 -5.75 9.86 -11.66
C CYS A 39 -5.09 9.78 -13.04
N ASN A 40 -5.69 9.06 -13.98
CA ASN A 40 -5.19 8.94 -15.35
C ASN A 40 -5.24 10.26 -16.12
N GLY A 41 -6.25 11.11 -15.87
CA GLY A 41 -6.27 12.50 -16.36
C GLY A 41 -5.06 13.33 -15.93
N HIS A 42 -4.39 12.94 -14.84
CA HIS A 42 -3.15 13.55 -14.35
C HIS A 42 -1.89 12.70 -14.63
N GLY A 43 -1.99 11.62 -15.41
CA GLY A 43 -0.86 10.71 -15.67
C GLY A 43 -0.43 9.85 -14.48
N ILE A 44 -1.29 9.70 -13.47
CA ILE A 44 -1.04 8.91 -12.26
C ILE A 44 -1.68 7.52 -12.44
N THR A 45 -0.90 6.47 -12.27
CA THR A 45 -1.41 5.09 -12.24
C THR A 45 -1.89 4.73 -10.84
N VAL A 46 -3.12 4.22 -10.75
CA VAL A 46 -3.68 3.67 -9.50
C VAL A 46 -3.28 2.20 -9.39
N ILE A 47 -2.82 1.80 -8.20
CA ILE A 47 -2.51 0.41 -7.88
C ILE A 47 -3.45 -0.03 -6.77
N PHE A 48 -4.28 -1.04 -7.05
CA PHE A 48 -5.12 -1.65 -6.03
C PHE A 48 -4.36 -2.76 -5.33
N LEU A 49 -4.38 -2.74 -4.00
CA LEU A 49 -3.80 -3.78 -3.17
C LEU A 49 -4.89 -4.78 -2.75
N PRO A 50 -4.57 -6.08 -2.67
CA PRO A 50 -5.48 -7.08 -2.14
C PRO A 50 -6.02 -6.72 -0.74
N LYS A 51 -7.31 -6.99 -0.50
CA LYS A 51 -7.94 -6.75 0.81
C LYS A 51 -7.28 -7.64 1.87
N PHE A 52 -7.11 -7.10 3.09
CA PHE A 52 -6.56 -7.80 4.26
C PHE A 52 -5.07 -8.23 4.15
N HIS A 53 -4.33 -7.70 3.18
CA HIS A 53 -2.90 -7.97 2.98
C HIS A 53 -2.04 -6.72 3.27
N CYS A 54 -2.01 -6.28 4.53
CA CYS A 54 -1.34 -5.05 4.94
C CYS A 54 0.19 -5.08 4.71
N GLU A 55 0.78 -6.28 4.64
CA GLU A 55 2.19 -6.51 4.30
C GLU A 55 2.57 -6.04 2.88
N LEU A 56 1.59 -5.94 1.98
CA LEU A 56 1.76 -5.44 0.61
C LEU A 56 1.75 -3.91 0.54
N ASN A 57 1.31 -3.24 1.61
CA ASN A 57 1.26 -1.78 1.68
C ASN A 57 2.46 -1.23 2.47
N PRO A 58 3.51 -0.69 1.82
CA PRO A 58 4.70 -0.21 2.51
C PRO A 58 4.45 0.97 3.45
N ILE A 59 3.33 1.70 3.29
CA ILE A 59 2.99 2.82 4.18
C ILE A 59 2.68 2.36 5.61
N GLU A 60 2.18 1.14 5.79
CA GLU A 60 1.88 0.57 7.10
C GLU A 60 3.15 0.45 7.96
N GLN A 61 4.27 0.08 7.31
CA GLN A 61 5.58 0.03 7.96
C GLN A 61 6.11 1.44 8.27
N CYS A 62 5.87 2.42 7.39
CA CYS A 62 6.19 3.83 7.67
C CYS A 62 5.42 4.34 8.90
N TRP A 63 4.12 4.07 8.98
CA TRP A 63 3.29 4.43 10.14
C TRP A 63 3.73 3.70 11.40
N GLY A 64 4.10 2.42 11.31
CA GLY A 64 4.66 1.67 12.44
C GLY A 64 5.95 2.31 12.98
N TYR A 65 6.86 2.70 12.08
CA TYR A 65 8.10 3.38 12.44
C TYR A 65 7.83 4.75 13.07
N ALA A 66 7.01 5.59 12.42
CA ALA A 66 6.65 6.91 12.92
C ALA A 66 5.94 6.82 14.28
N LYS A 67 5.01 5.87 14.46
CA LYS A 67 4.32 5.65 15.74
C LYS A 67 5.28 5.25 16.85
N ARG A 68 6.34 4.48 16.54
CA ARG A 68 7.40 4.17 17.51
C ARG A 68 8.13 5.44 17.96
N LEU A 69 8.48 6.33 17.03
CA LEU A 69 9.10 7.62 17.34
C LEU A 69 8.15 8.54 18.13
N TYR A 70 6.89 8.58 17.73
CA TYR A 70 5.85 9.36 18.38
C TYR A 70 5.75 9.04 19.88
N ARG A 71 5.83 7.75 20.25
CA ARG A 71 5.78 7.29 21.64
C ARG A 71 6.96 7.73 22.51
N LEU A 72 8.03 8.27 21.91
CA LEU A 72 9.18 8.81 22.64
C LEU A 72 8.98 10.29 23.01
N TRP A 73 8.00 10.98 22.42
CA TRP A 73 7.69 12.36 22.76
C TRP A 73 6.96 12.44 24.12
N PRO A 74 7.09 13.57 24.84
CA PRO A 74 6.34 13.79 26.07
C PRO A 74 4.82 13.68 25.83
N PRO A 75 4.06 13.10 26.78
CA PRO A 75 2.61 13.10 26.69
C PRO A 75 2.08 14.54 26.75
N SER A 76 1.08 14.84 25.91
CA SER A 76 0.36 16.11 25.94
C SER A 76 -1.14 15.86 25.80
N THR A 77 -1.95 16.78 26.30
CA THR A 77 -3.40 16.83 26.09
C THR A 77 -3.80 17.88 25.05
N LYS A 78 -2.85 18.71 24.59
CA LYS A 78 -3.10 19.76 23.60
C LYS A 78 -3.00 19.19 22.20
N GLU A 79 -4.03 19.44 21.38
CA GLU A 79 -4.07 18.97 19.99
C GLU A 79 -2.87 19.46 19.17
N GLU A 80 -2.44 20.71 19.37
CA GLU A 80 -1.29 21.31 18.69
C GLU A 80 -0.01 20.49 18.93
N ASP A 81 0.31 20.18 20.19
CA ASP A 81 1.47 19.36 20.54
C ASP A 81 1.37 17.95 19.94
N LEU A 82 0.18 17.34 19.97
CA LEU A 82 -0.05 16.01 19.38
C LEU A 82 0.17 16.02 17.86
N ARG A 83 -0.31 17.06 17.18
CA ARG A 83 -0.16 17.26 15.74
C ARG A 83 1.31 17.47 15.38
N ASP A 84 2.02 18.33 16.11
CA ASP A 84 3.42 18.62 15.84
C ASP A 84 4.30 17.39 16.09
N ASN A 85 4.08 16.68 17.20
CA ASN A 85 4.78 15.42 17.48
C ASN A 85 4.53 14.36 16.39
N MET A 86 3.31 14.29 15.86
CA MET A 86 2.97 13.39 14.74
C MET A 86 3.73 13.78 13.46
N LEU A 87 3.71 15.05 13.08
CA LEU A 87 4.41 15.55 11.90
C LEU A 87 5.92 15.34 12.00
N MET A 88 6.50 15.66 13.16
CA MET A 88 7.93 15.43 13.43
C MET A 88 8.29 13.94 13.33
N SER A 89 7.45 13.06 13.87
CA SER A 89 7.67 11.61 13.82
C SER A 89 7.54 11.02 12.42
N LEU A 90 6.63 11.55 11.60
CA LEU A 90 6.48 11.16 10.19
C LEU A 90 7.67 11.64 9.34
N ASN A 91 8.12 12.88 9.54
CA ASN A 91 9.27 13.44 8.83
C ASN A 91 10.60 12.76 9.23
N ALA A 92 10.66 12.18 10.42
CA ALA A 92 11.83 11.47 10.91
C ALA A 92 12.01 10.05 10.31
N VAL A 93 11.07 9.54 9.49
CA VAL A 93 11.22 8.25 8.81
C VAL A 93 12.33 8.36 7.75
N PRO A 94 13.49 7.67 7.90
CA PRO A 94 14.58 7.84 6.96
C PRO A 94 14.26 7.28 5.57
N LEU A 95 14.70 7.96 4.51
CA LEU A 95 14.50 7.51 3.12
C LEU A 95 15.01 6.08 2.88
N VAL A 96 16.16 5.71 3.49
CA VAL A 96 16.70 4.34 3.40
C VAL A 96 15.73 3.31 3.99
N THR A 97 15.02 3.66 5.05
CA THR A 97 14.04 2.80 5.70
C THR A 97 12.79 2.65 4.82
N ILE A 98 12.31 3.75 4.23
CA ILE A 98 11.18 3.72 3.28
C ILE A 98 11.50 2.79 2.10
N ARG A 99 12.71 2.89 1.53
CA ARG A 99 13.17 2.00 0.45
C ARG A 99 13.23 0.54 0.89
N ARG A 100 13.64 0.26 2.12
CA ARG A 100 13.63 -1.11 2.68
C ARG A 100 12.21 -1.66 2.82
N PHE A 101 11.25 -0.84 3.25
CA PHE A 101 9.84 -1.24 3.36
C PHE A 101 9.23 -1.57 2.00
N LEU A 102 9.48 -0.73 0.99
CA LEU A 102 9.10 -1.02 -0.41
C LEU A 102 9.69 -2.34 -0.90
N ASN A 103 10.98 -2.57 -0.67
CA ASN A 103 11.63 -3.82 -1.05
C ASN A 103 11.03 -5.03 -0.32
N ARG A 104 10.62 -4.86 0.95
CA ARG A 104 9.95 -5.92 1.70
C ARG A 104 8.58 -6.26 1.11
N SER A 105 7.75 -5.26 0.84
CA SER A 105 6.44 -5.49 0.20
C SER A 105 6.61 -6.14 -1.18
N ARG A 106 7.61 -5.75 -1.96
CA ARG A 106 7.94 -6.40 -3.23
C ARG A 106 8.31 -7.89 -3.09
N ARG A 107 8.99 -8.28 -2.00
CA ARG A 107 9.29 -9.70 -1.73
C ARG A 107 8.04 -10.49 -1.38
N PHE A 108 7.11 -9.90 -0.63
CA PHE A 108 5.81 -10.54 -0.38
C PHE A 108 5.02 -10.71 -1.67
N ILE A 109 4.94 -9.67 -2.50
CA ILE A 109 4.36 -9.72 -3.84
C ILE A 109 4.93 -10.88 -4.67
N ASP A 110 6.26 -11.02 -4.71
CA ASP A 110 6.93 -12.10 -5.43
C ASP A 110 6.64 -13.49 -4.84
N ALA A 111 6.61 -13.62 -3.51
CA ALA A 111 6.28 -14.87 -2.84
C ALA A 111 4.83 -15.31 -3.11
N TYR A 112 3.90 -14.36 -3.06
CA TYR A 112 2.51 -14.56 -3.42
C TYR A 112 2.37 -15.00 -4.88
N ALA A 113 3.05 -14.32 -5.82
CA ALA A 113 2.99 -14.67 -7.23
C ALA A 113 3.50 -16.09 -7.55
N LYS A 114 4.30 -16.66 -6.64
CA LYS A 114 4.85 -18.01 -6.72
C LYS A 114 4.09 -19.03 -5.86
N GLU A 115 2.96 -18.63 -5.26
CA GLU A 115 2.17 -19.45 -4.34
C GLU A 115 2.99 -20.07 -3.20
N LEU A 116 4.06 -19.38 -2.76
CA LEU A 116 4.91 -19.87 -1.70
C LEU A 116 4.18 -19.79 -0.36
N THR A 117 3.82 -20.94 0.18
CA THR A 117 3.33 -21.03 1.56
C THR A 117 4.53 -21.04 2.50
N GLY A 118 4.54 -20.18 3.51
CA GLY A 118 5.63 -20.05 4.50
C GLY A 118 5.73 -21.22 5.48
N LYS A 119 5.45 -22.44 5.01
CA LYS A 119 5.60 -23.71 5.72
C LYS A 119 6.96 -24.33 5.42
#